data_AF-A0A924LTT6-F1
#
_entry.id   AF-A0A924LTT6-F1
#
_cell.length_a   1.000
_cell.length_b   1.000
_cell.length_c   1.000
_cell.angle_alpha   90.00
_cell.angle_beta   90.00
_cell.angle_gamma   90.00
#
_symmetry.space_group_name_H-M   'P 1'
#
loop_
_entity.id
_entity.type
_entity.pdbx_description
1 polymer ?
#
loop_
_entity_poly.entity_id
_entity_poly.type
_entity_poly.pdbx_seq_one_letter_code
_entity_poly.pdbx_strand_id
1 'polypeptide(L)'
;EILKQGLNSPYTVEDQVAIIYAGSKNLLRNVPVNKVKEFEKDFIEYLNTKHRDTLDALKAGKLDDNITDVIANVAKELSAKYI
;
A
#
# COMPACT_ATOMS: atom_id res chain seq x y z
N GLU A 1 -0.70 12.31 8.37
CA GLU A 1 0.59 12.01 9.02
C GLU A 1 1.17 10.67 8.53
N ILE A 2 1.59 10.59 7.27
CA ILE A 2 2.16 9.36 6.66
C ILE A 2 3.71 9.32 6.81
N LEU A 3 4.31 10.37 7.37
CA LEU A 3 5.76 10.55 7.52
C LEU A 3 6.27 10.30 8.96
N LYS A 4 5.82 9.22 9.61
CA LYS A 4 6.43 8.75 10.87
C LYS A 4 6.68 7.25 10.81
N GLN A 5 7.68 6.87 10.02
CA GLN A 5 8.23 5.51 10.04
C GLN A 5 9.01 5.31 11.36
N GLY A 6 8.74 4.20 12.04
CA GLY A 6 9.52 3.78 13.21
C GLY A 6 10.92 3.33 12.77
N LEU A 7 11.95 3.69 13.54
CA LEU A 7 13.32 3.21 13.34
C LEU A 7 13.31 1.66 13.18
N ASN A 8 13.97 1.14 12.14
CA ASN A 8 14.19 -0.30 11.83
C ASN A 8 13.15 -1.06 10.97
N SER A 9 12.34 -0.39 10.14
CA SER A 9 11.69 -1.08 9.00
C SER A 9 11.87 -0.27 7.74
N PRO A 10 12.95 -0.51 6.97
CA PRO A 10 13.13 0.15 5.69
C PRO A 10 12.05 -0.36 4.74
N TYR A 11 11.02 0.46 4.51
CA TYR A 11 10.13 0.23 3.38
C TYR A 11 10.96 0.36 2.10
N THR A 12 10.87 -0.63 1.22
CA THR A 12 11.52 -0.54 -0.09
C THR A 12 10.86 0.55 -0.94
N VAL A 13 11.49 0.93 -2.06
CA VAL A 13 10.96 2.01 -2.90
C VAL A 13 9.58 1.64 -3.46
N GLU A 14 9.40 0.40 -3.91
CA GLU A 14 8.12 -0.14 -4.41
C GLU A 14 7.00 -0.09 -3.36
N ASP A 15 7.33 -0.44 -2.12
CA ASP A 15 6.46 -0.39 -0.95
C ASP A 15 5.97 1.03 -0.66
N GLN A 16 6.91 2.00 -0.66
CA GLN A 16 6.57 3.41 -0.44
C GLN A 16 5.69 3.95 -1.57
N VAL A 17 5.97 3.58 -2.83
CA VAL A 17 5.17 3.98 -3.98
C VAL A 17 3.74 3.44 -3.86
N ALA A 18 3.56 2.19 -3.46
CA ALA A 18 2.25 1.58 -3.27
C ALA A 18 1.43 2.30 -2.17
N ILE A 19 2.05 2.61 -1.02
CA ILE A 19 1.40 3.34 0.09
C ILE A 19 1.01 4.75 -0.34
N ILE A 20 1.92 5.48 -0.99
CA ILE A 20 1.66 6.86 -1.45
C ILE A 20 0.52 6.85 -2.48
N TYR A 21 0.50 5.87 -3.38
CA TYR A 21 -0.57 5.72 -4.36
C TYR A 21 -1.93 5.48 -3.69
N ALA A 22 -1.98 4.58 -2.70
CA ALA A 22 -3.19 4.32 -1.93
C ALA A 22 -3.69 5.59 -1.19
N GLY A 23 -2.78 6.37 -0.63
CA GLY A 23 -3.06 7.66 0.01
C GLY A 23 -3.60 8.70 -0.96
N SER A 24 -2.96 8.84 -2.12
CA SER A 24 -3.32 9.81 -3.16
C SER A 24 -4.70 9.54 -3.77
N LYS A 25 -5.06 8.26 -3.95
CA LYS A 25 -6.37 7.84 -4.47
C LYS A 25 -7.49 7.83 -3.44
N ASN A 26 -7.26 8.35 -2.23
CA ASN A 26 -8.25 8.42 -1.15
C ASN A 26 -8.76 7.03 -0.70
N LEU A 27 -7.98 5.97 -0.95
CA LEU A 27 -8.39 4.59 -0.64
C LEU A 27 -8.31 4.29 0.88
N LEU A 28 -7.55 5.10 1.61
CA LEU A 28 -7.45 5.06 3.08
C LEU A 28 -8.52 5.90 3.78
N ARG A 29 -9.47 6.53 3.08
CA ARG A 29 -10.43 7.48 3.68
C ARG A 29 -11.23 6.87 4.82
N ASN A 30 -11.58 5.59 4.70
CA ASN A 30 -12.40 4.87 5.67
C ASN A 30 -11.58 4.24 6.79
N VAL A 31 -10.25 4.23 6.69
CA VAL A 31 -9.38 3.62 7.69
C VAL A 31 -9.11 4.65 8.81
N PRO A 32 -9.47 4.35 10.07
CA PRO A 32 -9.22 5.28 11.17
C PRO A 32 -7.72 5.52 11.34
N VAL A 33 -7.35 6.77 11.64
CA VAL A 33 -5.94 7.23 11.73
C VAL A 33 -5.08 6.38 12.67
N ASN A 34 -5.67 5.88 13.76
CA ASN A 34 -5.01 5.00 14.72
C ASN A 34 -4.70 3.60 14.18
N LYS A 35 -5.39 3.17 13.11
CA LYS A 35 -5.22 1.88 12.43
C LYS A 35 -4.45 1.98 11.11
N VAL A 36 -4.16 3.18 10.62
CA VAL A 36 -3.41 3.39 9.36
C VAL A 36 -2.07 2.65 9.37
N LYS A 37 -1.34 2.66 10.49
CA LYS A 37 -0.07 1.93 10.62
C LYS A 37 -0.21 0.41 10.54
N GLU A 38 -1.30 -0.14 11.08
CA GLU A 38 -1.60 -1.58 10.97
C GLU A 38 -1.99 -1.92 9.52
N PHE A 39 -2.84 -1.10 8.91
CA PHE A 39 -3.20 -1.24 7.50
C PHE A 39 -1.98 -1.17 6.59
N GLU A 40 -1.08 -0.21 6.77
CA GLU A 40 0.13 -0.08 5.94
C GLU A 40 0.97 -1.37 5.97
N LYS A 41 1.14 -1.98 7.15
CA LYS A 41 1.83 -3.27 7.27
C LYS A 41 1.09 -4.40 6.57
N ASP A 42 -0.21 -4.56 6.83
CA ASP A 42 -1.02 -5.64 6.25
C ASP A 42 -1.09 -5.50 4.72
N PHE A 43 -1.21 -4.27 4.22
CA PHE A 43 -1.21 -3.93 2.80
C PHE A 43 0.10 -4.31 2.11
N ILE A 44 1.23 -3.96 2.71
CA ILE A 44 2.56 -4.30 2.20
C ILE A 44 2.77 -5.80 2.22
N GLU A 45 2.39 -6.48 3.31
CA GLU A 45 2.52 -7.92 3.46
C GLU A 45 1.64 -8.66 2.44
N TYR A 46 0.41 -8.20 2.23
CA TYR A 46 -0.50 -8.76 1.26
C TYR A 46 0.04 -8.61 -0.16
N LEU A 47 0.51 -7.41 -0.54
CA LEU A 47 1.16 -7.19 -1.83
C LEU A 47 2.41 -8.06 -2.00
N ASN A 48 3.25 -8.17 -0.99
CA ASN A 48 4.44 -9.03 -1.02
C ASN A 48 4.11 -10.53 -1.17
N THR A 49 2.98 -10.97 -0.60
CA THR A 49 2.57 -12.38 -0.60
C THR A 49 1.79 -12.77 -1.86
N LYS A 50 0.90 -11.89 -2.33
CA LYS A 50 -0.07 -12.18 -3.40
C LYS A 50 0.23 -11.48 -4.72
N HIS A 51 0.91 -10.34 -4.69
CA HIS A 51 1.11 -9.45 -5.83
C HIS A 51 2.56 -8.98 -5.95
N ARG A 52 3.51 -9.89 -5.71
CA ARG A 52 4.94 -9.55 -5.75
C ARG A 52 5.39 -9.07 -7.12
N ASP A 53 4.77 -9.57 -8.19
CA ASP A 53 4.97 -9.10 -9.56
C ASP A 53 4.59 -7.62 -9.73
N THR A 54 3.59 -7.15 -8.99
CA THR A 54 3.16 -5.74 -8.99
C THR A 54 4.23 -4.87 -8.31
N LEU A 55 4.80 -5.33 -7.20
CA LEU A 55 5.92 -4.65 -6.54
C LEU A 55 7.18 -4.62 -7.41
N ASP A 56 7.53 -5.74 -8.05
CA ASP A 56 8.71 -5.82 -8.92
C ASP A 56 8.56 -4.90 -10.16
N ALA A 57 7.35 -4.80 -10.71
CA ALA A 57 7.05 -3.85 -11.78
C ALA A 57 7.17 -2.39 -11.32
N LEU A 58 6.68 -2.05 -10.11
CA LEU A 58 6.86 -0.72 -9.51
C LEU A 58 8.35 -0.41 -9.28
N LYS A 59 9.12 -1.40 -8.82
CA LYS A 59 10.57 -1.29 -8.64
C LYS A 59 11.31 -1.06 -9.95
N ALA A 60 10.83 -1.65 -11.04
CA ALA A 60 11.31 -1.39 -12.39
C ALA A 60 10.86 -0.02 -12.96
N GLY A 61 10.09 0.76 -12.19
CA GLY A 61 9.55 2.06 -12.61
C GLY A 61 8.38 1.95 -13.57
N LYS A 62 7.76 0.77 -13.70
CA LYS A 62 6.55 0.58 -14.51
C LYS A 62 5.33 0.82 -13.64
N LEU A 63 4.56 1.83 -14.02
CA LEU A 63 3.30 2.17 -13.38
C LEU A 63 2.24 2.16 -14.48
N ASP A 64 1.57 1.02 -14.62
CA ASP A 64 0.54 0.75 -15.61
C ASP A 64 -0.84 0.72 -14.95
N ASP A 65 -1.90 0.99 -15.71
CA ASP A 65 -3.27 0.95 -15.21
C ASP A 65 -3.58 -0.39 -14.51
N ASN A 66 -3.08 -1.52 -15.04
CA ASN A 66 -3.26 -2.84 -14.41
C ASN A 66 -2.67 -2.93 -13.01
N ILE A 67 -1.44 -2.42 -12.83
CA ILE A 67 -0.73 -2.40 -11.53
C ILE A 67 -1.54 -1.55 -10.56
N THR A 68 -1.97 -0.37 -11.01
CA THR A 68 -2.74 0.52 -10.16
C THR A 68 -4.12 0.00 -9.80
N ASP A 69 -4.75 -0.77 -10.67
CA ASP A 69 -6.04 -1.42 -10.41
C ASP A 69 -5.89 -2.52 -9.35
N VAL A 70 -4.82 -3.33 -9.44
CA VAL A 70 -4.47 -4.32 -8.41
C VAL A 70 -4.26 -3.64 -7.04
N ILE A 71 -3.43 -2.60 -6.98
CA ILE A 71 -3.17 -1.84 -5.74
C ILE A 71 -4.47 -1.26 -5.19
N ALA A 72 -5.34 -0.72 -6.05
CA ALA A 72 -6.62 -0.16 -5.64
C ALA A 72 -7.59 -1.22 -5.11
N ASN A 73 -7.66 -2.39 -5.75
CA ASN A 73 -8.51 -3.50 -5.31
C ASN A 73 -8.04 -4.05 -3.97
N VAL A 74 -6.73 -4.29 -3.81
CA VAL A 74 -6.14 -4.76 -2.55
C VAL A 74 -6.37 -3.74 -1.44
N ALA A 75 -6.16 -2.45 -1.72
CA ALA A 75 -6.39 -1.40 -0.73
C ALA A 75 -7.87 -1.32 -0.32
N LYS A 76 -8.81 -1.45 -1.27
CA LYS A 76 -10.25 -1.52 -0.97
C LYS A 76 -10.60 -2.73 -0.11
N GLU A 77 -10.16 -3.92 -0.51
CA GLU A 77 -10.39 -5.18 0.21
C GLU A 77 -9.89 -5.08 1.66
N LEU A 78 -8.67 -4.58 1.85
CA LEU A 78 -8.10 -4.41 3.18
C LEU A 78 -8.76 -3.29 3.96
N SER A 79 -9.07 -2.15 3.33
CA SER A 79 -9.72 -1.02 4.01
C SER A 79 -11.10 -1.40 4.55
N ALA A 80 -11.83 -2.28 3.86
CA ALA A 80 -13.11 -2.81 4.30
C ALA A 80 -13.00 -3.62 5.60
N LYS A 81 -11.82 -4.17 5.90
CA LYS A 81 -11.51 -4.91 7.14
C LYS A 81 -11.32 -3.99 8.35
N TYR A 82 -11.11 -2.69 8.13
CA TYR A 82 -10.89 -1.68 9.17
C TYR A 82 -12.04 -0.66 9.29
N ILE A 83 -13.16 -0.89 8.57
CA ILE A 83 -14.42 -0.14 8.68
C ILE A 83 -15.23 -0.57 9.90
#